data_AF-A0A960RIH5-F1
#
_entry.id   AF-A0A960RIH5-F1
#
_cell.length_a   1.000
_cell.length_b   1.000
_cell.length_c   1.000
_cell.angle_alpha   90.00
_cell.angle_beta   90.00
_cell.angle_gamma   90.00
#
_symmetry.space_group_name_H-M   'P 1'
#
loop_
_entity.id
_entity.type
_entity.pdbx_description
1 polymer ?
#
loop_
_entity_poly.entity_id
_entity_poly.type
_entity_poly.pdbx_seq_one_letter_code
_entity_poly.pdbx_strand_id
1 'polypeptide(L)'
;PNREQLSVWRLFEATMIGFFANFVLPLRAGEFVRPWILSRWQPVSFSAALASILTERLSDAICLLTFLVLCLNQMASVPPVILAGAQALGVLSVVLIGIVIASYLLPGKVERLFHQLVSATIGRIAPALATRINGMIIEYFVGVRSIQSFRDLFMVMFWSFAMWGLMAGWYQVLLLAFGEHPSLWVGMVLNVFVALAVAAPSAPGFLGTFQAGCIIALSTLYGYPKEFAMAYSVIGHAMQFIFNITIGLLILHAHGMKLGQ
;
A
#
# COMPACT_ATOMS: atom_id res chain seq x y z
N PRO A 1 -6.89 -27.58 -7.76
CA PRO A 1 -5.47 -27.29 -8.06
C PRO A 1 -4.64 -27.41 -6.78
N ASN A 2 -3.63 -28.29 -6.76
CA ASN A 2 -2.69 -28.44 -5.64
C ASN A 2 -2.13 -27.05 -5.29
N ARG A 3 -2.55 -26.50 -4.15
CA ARG A 3 -1.91 -25.32 -3.56
C ARG A 3 -0.56 -25.81 -3.06
N GLU A 4 0.46 -25.84 -3.93
CA GLU A 4 1.84 -25.93 -3.46
C GLU A 4 1.99 -24.86 -2.38
N GLN A 5 2.27 -25.29 -1.16
CA GLN A 5 2.27 -24.40 0.00
C GLN A 5 3.41 -23.40 -0.19
N LEU A 6 3.04 -22.19 -0.61
CA LEU A 6 3.97 -21.08 -0.70
C LEU A 6 4.61 -20.89 0.68
N SER A 7 5.93 -20.76 0.70
CA SER A 7 6.64 -20.56 1.95
C SER A 7 6.33 -19.18 2.51
N VAL A 8 5.73 -19.13 3.70
CA VAL A 8 5.44 -17.88 4.43
C VAL A 8 6.70 -17.06 4.63
N TRP A 9 7.84 -17.71 4.88
CA TRP A 9 9.13 -17.03 5.02
C TRP A 9 9.59 -16.39 3.72
N ARG A 10 9.44 -17.05 2.57
CA ARG A 10 9.79 -16.46 1.27
C ARG A 10 8.88 -15.28 0.91
N LEU A 11 7.59 -15.36 1.26
CA LEU A 11 6.65 -14.26 1.11
C LEU A 11 7.04 -13.06 1.98
N PHE A 12 7.42 -13.31 3.23
CA PHE A 12 7.91 -12.29 4.15
C PHE A 12 9.19 -11.64 3.63
N GLU A 13 10.18 -12.44 3.24
CA GLU A 13 11.46 -11.95 2.70
C GLU A 13 11.27 -11.07 1.46
N ALA A 14 10.48 -11.52 0.49
CA ALA A 14 10.17 -10.74 -0.70
C ALA A 14 9.46 -9.41 -0.37
N THR A 15 8.60 -9.42 0.65
CA THR A 15 7.91 -8.21 1.12
C THR A 15 8.87 -7.23 1.78
N MET A 16 9.78 -7.71 2.64
CA MET A 16 10.81 -6.87 3.26
C MET A 16 11.77 -6.27 2.23
N ILE A 17 12.17 -7.03 1.21
CA ILE A 17 12.99 -6.48 0.12
C ILE A 17 12.21 -5.43 -0.68
N GLY A 18 10.90 -5.63 -0.89
CA GLY A 18 10.02 -4.61 -1.48
C GLY A 18 9.99 -3.32 -0.67
N PHE A 19 9.84 -3.39 0.65
CA PHE A 19 9.90 -2.20 1.51
C PHE A 19 11.27 -1.54 1.48
N PHE A 20 12.35 -2.31 1.62
CA PHE A 20 13.72 -1.82 1.44
C PHE A 20 13.88 -1.05 0.12
N ALA A 21 13.40 -1.63 -0.99
CA ALA A 21 13.48 -1.00 -2.31
C ALA A 21 12.68 0.31 -2.37
N ASN A 22 11.53 0.42 -1.70
CA ASN A 22 10.78 1.69 -1.62
C ASN A 22 11.51 2.78 -0.81
N PHE A 23 12.35 2.39 0.15
CA PHE A 23 13.18 3.33 0.90
C PHE A 23 14.41 3.81 0.12
N VAL A 24 14.94 2.99 -0.78
CA VAL A 24 16.18 3.28 -1.52
C VAL A 24 15.92 3.81 -2.94
N LEU A 25 14.93 3.26 -3.64
CA LEU A 25 14.67 3.56 -5.04
C LEU A 25 13.56 4.62 -5.19
N PRO A 26 13.63 5.45 -6.25
CA PRO A 26 12.57 6.40 -6.55
C PRO A 26 11.30 5.70 -7.06
N LEU A 27 10.21 6.48 -7.14
CA LEU A 27 8.93 6.07 -7.77
C LEU A 27 8.29 4.80 -7.18
N ARG A 28 8.60 4.45 -5.93
CA ARG A 28 8.09 3.24 -5.26
C ARG A 28 8.33 1.97 -6.08
N ALA A 29 9.51 1.87 -6.69
CA ALA A 29 9.89 0.70 -7.50
C ALA A 29 9.81 -0.63 -6.71
N GLY A 30 9.83 -0.57 -5.38
CA GLY A 30 9.67 -1.74 -4.50
C GLY A 30 8.35 -2.51 -4.71
N GLU A 31 7.30 -1.83 -5.17
CA GLU A 31 6.03 -2.48 -5.54
C GLU A 31 6.19 -3.43 -6.75
N PHE A 32 7.19 -3.20 -7.61
CA PHE A 32 7.54 -4.11 -8.73
C PHE A 32 8.68 -5.08 -8.37
N VAL A 33 9.56 -4.71 -7.45
CA VAL A 33 10.64 -5.59 -6.96
C VAL A 33 10.07 -6.80 -6.23
N ARG A 34 9.10 -6.63 -5.33
CA ARG A 34 8.46 -7.73 -4.60
C ARG A 34 7.90 -8.84 -5.52
N PRO A 35 7.02 -8.55 -6.50
CA PRO A 35 6.47 -9.60 -7.38
C PRO A 35 7.54 -10.19 -8.31
N TRP A 36 8.57 -9.42 -8.69
CA TRP A 36 9.71 -9.93 -9.46
C TRP A 36 10.51 -10.97 -8.67
N ILE A 37 10.89 -10.66 -7.43
CA ILE A 37 11.61 -11.61 -6.54
C ILE A 37 10.75 -12.85 -6.32
N LEU A 38 9.47 -12.65 -5.99
CA LEU A 38 8.58 -13.75 -5.67
C LEU A 38 8.41 -14.71 -6.86
N SER A 39 8.34 -14.19 -8.08
CA SER A 39 8.25 -15.00 -9.31
C SER A 39 9.49 -15.84 -9.62
N ARG A 40 10.64 -15.48 -9.02
CA ARG A 40 11.89 -16.25 -9.14
C ARG A 40 12.08 -17.24 -8.01
N TRP A 41 11.52 -16.95 -6.83
CA TRP A 41 11.71 -17.76 -5.63
C TRP A 41 10.61 -18.77 -5.37
N GLN A 42 9.43 -18.55 -5.94
CA GLN A 42 8.24 -19.36 -5.72
C GLN A 42 7.58 -19.71 -7.07
N PRO A 43 6.79 -20.80 -7.14
CA PRO A 43 6.10 -21.24 -8.36
C PRO A 43 4.88 -20.37 -8.69
N VAL A 44 5.07 -19.05 -8.75
CA VAL A 44 4.04 -18.06 -9.09
C VAL A 44 4.52 -17.19 -10.23
N SER A 45 3.65 -16.88 -11.19
CA SER A 45 3.99 -15.96 -12.27
C SER A 45 4.16 -14.54 -11.72
N PHE A 46 5.01 -13.73 -12.37
CA PHE A 46 5.14 -12.30 -12.04
C PHE A 46 3.78 -11.59 -12.07
N SER A 47 2.98 -11.90 -13.08
CA SER A 47 1.65 -11.32 -13.26
C SER A 47 0.67 -11.71 -12.16
N ALA A 48 0.67 -12.97 -11.70
CA ALA A 48 -0.14 -13.41 -10.58
C ALA A 48 0.27 -12.71 -9.27
N ALA A 49 1.59 -12.57 -9.04
CA ALA A 49 2.11 -11.81 -7.90
C ALA A 49 1.71 -10.32 -7.98
N LEU A 50 1.79 -9.71 -9.16
CA LEU A 50 1.36 -8.32 -9.38
C LEU A 50 -0.15 -8.15 -9.18
N ALA A 51 -0.97 -9.11 -9.63
CA ALA A 51 -2.40 -9.10 -9.39
C ALA A 51 -2.73 -9.16 -7.90
N SER A 52 -1.96 -9.91 -7.10
CA SER A 52 -2.14 -9.94 -5.63
C SER A 52 -1.87 -8.58 -4.98
N ILE A 53 -0.93 -7.79 -5.52
CA ILE A 53 -0.65 -6.43 -5.05
C ILE A 53 -1.81 -5.50 -5.36
N LEU A 54 -2.45 -5.64 -6.53
CA LEU A 54 -3.66 -4.87 -6.83
C LEU A 54 -4.77 -5.17 -5.80
N THR A 55 -4.98 -6.45 -5.46
CA THR A 55 -5.91 -6.84 -4.40
C THR A 55 -5.54 -6.24 -3.05
N GLU A 56 -4.25 -6.28 -2.68
CA GLU A 56 -3.75 -5.62 -1.45
C GLU A 56 -4.07 -4.12 -1.44
N ARG A 57 -3.79 -3.40 -2.54
CA ARG A 57 -4.05 -1.94 -2.65
C ARG A 57 -5.52 -1.59 -2.56
N LEU A 58 -6.40 -2.45 -3.09
CA LEU A 58 -7.85 -2.31 -2.95
C LEU A 58 -8.29 -2.46 -1.50
N SER A 59 -7.80 -3.49 -0.83
CA SER A 59 -8.07 -3.73 0.59
C SER A 59 -7.52 -2.59 1.47
N ASP A 60 -6.32 -2.10 1.17
CA ASP A 60 -5.72 -0.93 1.83
C ASP A 60 -6.58 0.32 1.66
N ALA A 61 -7.05 0.60 0.44
CA ALA A 61 -7.91 1.75 0.17
C ALA A 61 -9.23 1.66 0.95
N ILE A 62 -9.86 0.49 1.01
CA ILE A 62 -11.08 0.27 1.80
C ILE A 62 -10.82 0.50 3.29
N CYS A 63 -9.72 -0.05 3.83
CA CYS A 63 -9.36 0.12 5.23
C CYS A 63 -9.09 1.58 5.56
N LEU A 64 -8.28 2.25 4.73
CA LEU A 64 -7.93 3.66 4.88
C LEU A 64 -9.16 4.56 4.81
N LEU A 65 -10.09 4.32 3.88
CA LEU A 65 -11.35 5.08 3.80
C LEU A 65 -12.25 4.86 5.00
N THR A 66 -12.36 3.61 5.46
CA THR A 66 -13.14 3.29 6.67
C THR A 66 -12.56 4.03 7.86
N PHE A 67 -11.23 3.99 8.03
CA PHE A 67 -10.54 4.66 9.11
C PHE A 67 -10.64 6.19 9.01
N LEU A 68 -10.56 6.73 7.79
CA LEU A 68 -10.78 8.14 7.54
C LEU A 68 -12.19 8.56 7.97
N VAL A 69 -13.25 7.84 7.57
CA VAL A 69 -14.63 8.13 7.98
C VAL A 69 -14.78 8.09 9.51
N LEU A 70 -14.20 7.07 10.17
CA LEU A 70 -14.20 6.97 11.63
C LEU A 70 -13.49 8.16 12.28
N CYS A 71 -12.34 8.57 11.77
CA CYS A 71 -11.60 9.74 12.25
C CYS A 71 -12.36 11.05 12.03
N LEU A 72 -13.02 11.23 10.89
CA LEU A 72 -13.79 12.45 10.58
C LEU A 72 -14.95 12.65 11.57
N ASN A 73 -15.59 11.58 12.02
CA ASN A 73 -16.65 11.65 13.04
C ASN A 73 -16.15 12.15 14.41
N GLN A 74 -14.84 12.06 14.66
CA GLN A 74 -14.22 12.52 15.91
C GLN A 74 -13.73 13.97 15.82
N MET A 75 -13.78 14.59 14.63
CA MET A 75 -13.30 15.94 14.40
C MET A 75 -14.44 16.96 14.53
N ALA A 76 -14.23 18.00 15.34
CA ALA A 76 -15.18 19.10 15.46
C ALA A 76 -15.29 19.93 14.16
N SER A 77 -14.19 20.02 13.40
CA SER A 77 -14.14 20.70 12.10
C SER A 77 -13.10 20.06 11.20
N VAL A 78 -13.45 19.85 9.93
CA VAL A 78 -12.55 19.25 8.93
C VAL A 78 -12.01 20.36 8.02
N PRO A 79 -10.68 20.59 8.00
CA PRO A 79 -10.08 21.55 7.07
C PRO A 79 -10.44 21.27 5.61
N PRO A 80 -10.72 22.28 4.76
CA PRO A 80 -11.17 22.07 3.38
C PRO A 80 -10.22 21.23 2.52
N VAL A 81 -8.91 21.38 2.72
CA VAL A 81 -7.88 20.60 1.99
C VAL A 81 -7.97 19.11 2.29
N ILE A 82 -8.32 18.76 3.53
CA ILE A 82 -8.48 17.39 4.00
C ILE A 82 -9.75 16.79 3.40
N LEU A 83 -10.84 17.57 3.39
CA LEU A 83 -12.09 17.15 2.77
C LEU A 83 -11.92 16.89 1.27
N ALA A 84 -11.20 17.75 0.56
CA ALA A 84 -10.90 17.56 -0.87
C ALA A 84 -10.07 16.29 -1.12
N GLY A 85 -9.04 16.03 -0.31
CA GLY A 85 -8.26 14.79 -0.40
C GLY A 85 -9.08 13.55 -0.09
N ALA A 86 -9.94 13.60 0.93
CA ALA A 86 -10.87 12.54 1.30
C ALA A 86 -11.86 12.22 0.16
N GLN A 87 -12.42 13.26 -0.48
CA GLN A 87 -13.31 13.10 -1.62
C GLN A 87 -12.60 12.48 -2.82
N ALA A 88 -11.39 12.93 -3.16
CA ALA A 88 -10.61 12.38 -4.26
C ALA A 88 -10.31 10.88 -4.05
N LEU A 89 -9.92 10.48 -2.84
CA LEU A 89 -9.70 9.08 -2.50
C LEU A 89 -10.99 8.26 -2.43
N GLY A 90 -12.08 8.85 -1.94
CA GLY A 90 -13.41 8.26 -1.99
C GLY A 90 -13.80 7.90 -3.41
N VAL A 91 -13.68 8.86 -4.33
CA VAL A 91 -13.94 8.67 -5.77
C VAL A 91 -13.01 7.60 -6.35
N LEU A 92 -11.70 7.69 -6.11
CA LEU A 92 -10.73 6.71 -6.61
C LEU A 92 -11.07 5.30 -6.13
N SER A 93 -11.41 5.14 -4.85
CA SER A 93 -11.74 3.83 -4.29
C SER A 93 -13.05 3.29 -4.85
N VAL A 94 -14.08 4.13 -5.02
CA VAL A 94 -15.33 3.71 -5.69
C VAL A 94 -15.06 3.25 -7.12
N VAL A 95 -14.21 3.96 -7.87
CA VAL A 95 -13.81 3.56 -9.22
C VAL A 95 -13.08 2.22 -9.20
N LEU A 96 -12.10 2.06 -8.31
CA LEU A 96 -11.30 0.84 -8.20
C LEU A 96 -12.15 -0.38 -7.76
N ILE A 97 -13.01 -0.21 -6.75
CA ILE A 97 -13.97 -1.24 -6.32
C ILE A 97 -14.93 -1.57 -7.46
N GLY A 98 -15.42 -0.55 -8.18
CA GLY A 98 -16.27 -0.72 -9.35
C GLY A 98 -15.59 -1.54 -10.45
N ILE A 99 -14.30 -1.30 -10.73
CA ILE A 99 -13.50 -2.08 -11.67
C ILE A 99 -13.40 -3.55 -11.24
N VAL A 100 -13.18 -3.81 -9.95
CA VAL A 100 -13.06 -5.18 -9.41
C VAL A 100 -14.39 -5.92 -9.49
N ILE A 101 -15.48 -5.28 -9.06
CA ILE A 101 -16.84 -5.83 -9.15
C ILE A 101 -17.18 -6.10 -10.62
N ALA A 102 -16.93 -5.15 -11.52
CA ALA A 102 -17.17 -5.34 -12.95
C ALA A 102 -16.29 -6.47 -13.52
N SER A 103 -15.02 -6.58 -13.09
CA SER A 103 -14.12 -7.66 -13.50
C SER A 103 -14.62 -9.03 -13.03
N TYR A 104 -15.25 -9.10 -11.86
CA TYR A 104 -15.84 -10.33 -11.33
C TYR A 104 -17.18 -10.69 -12.00
N LEU A 105 -18.08 -9.71 -12.19
CA LEU A 105 -19.41 -9.93 -12.75
C LEU A 105 -19.40 -10.12 -14.28
N LEU A 106 -18.49 -9.44 -14.99
CA LEU A 106 -18.45 -9.38 -16.45
C LEU A 106 -17.02 -9.64 -17.00
N PRO A 107 -16.35 -10.74 -16.62
CA PRO A 107 -14.92 -10.92 -16.85
C PRO A 107 -14.54 -10.78 -18.32
N GLY A 108 -15.25 -11.44 -19.23
CA GLY A 108 -14.94 -11.37 -20.67
C GLY A 108 -15.16 -10.00 -21.32
N LYS A 109 -16.05 -9.15 -20.78
CA LYS A 109 -16.28 -7.79 -21.30
C LYS A 109 -15.19 -6.84 -20.82
N VAL A 110 -14.86 -6.89 -19.53
CA VAL A 110 -13.83 -6.02 -18.94
C VAL A 110 -12.44 -6.40 -19.43
N GLU A 111 -12.14 -7.70 -19.54
CA GLU A 111 -10.89 -8.21 -20.11
C GLU A 111 -10.68 -7.69 -21.54
N ARG A 112 -11.72 -7.77 -22.38
CA ARG A 112 -11.68 -7.24 -23.75
C ARG A 112 -11.47 -5.73 -23.78
N LEU A 113 -12.14 -4.98 -22.90
CA LEU A 113 -11.98 -3.52 -22.79
C LEU A 113 -10.53 -3.16 -22.44
N PHE A 114 -9.92 -3.86 -21.48
CA PHE A 114 -8.53 -3.63 -21.08
C PHE A 114 -7.57 -3.90 -22.25
N HIS A 115 -7.75 -5.01 -22.96
CA HIS A 115 -6.95 -5.31 -24.17
C HIS A 115 -7.09 -4.25 -25.26
N GLN A 116 -8.31 -3.73 -25.48
CA GLN A 116 -8.55 -2.64 -26.44
C GLN A 116 -7.87 -1.35 -26.02
N LEU A 117 -7.98 -0.96 -24.75
CA LEU A 117 -7.32 0.25 -24.21
C LEU A 117 -5.81 0.17 -24.35
N VAL A 118 -5.20 -0.96 -23.99
CA VAL A 118 -3.75 -1.19 -24.13
C VAL A 118 -3.33 -1.11 -25.59
N SER A 119 -4.06 -1.76 -26.49
CA SER A 119 -3.75 -1.75 -27.92
C SER A 119 -3.87 -0.36 -28.54
N ALA A 120 -4.88 0.43 -28.13
CA ALA A 120 -5.14 1.77 -28.63
C ALA A 120 -4.17 2.84 -28.10
N THR A 121 -3.58 2.63 -26.92
CA THR A 121 -2.68 3.59 -26.25
C THR A 121 -1.23 3.15 -26.38
N ILE A 122 -0.82 2.15 -25.59
CA ILE A 122 0.55 1.66 -25.49
C ILE A 122 0.97 0.90 -26.75
N GLY A 123 0.05 0.13 -27.35
CA GLY A 123 0.31 -0.67 -28.54
C GLY A 123 0.78 0.14 -29.74
N ARG A 124 0.42 1.44 -29.81
CA ARG A 124 0.86 2.34 -30.87
C ARG A 124 2.30 2.81 -30.71
N ILE A 125 2.79 2.93 -29.48
CA ILE A 125 4.09 3.52 -29.17
C ILE A 125 5.12 2.44 -28.85
N ALA A 126 4.72 1.40 -28.10
CA ALA A 126 5.58 0.34 -27.61
C ALA A 126 4.89 -1.03 -27.73
N PRO A 127 4.86 -1.65 -28.93
CA PRO A 127 4.18 -2.92 -29.17
C PRO A 127 4.65 -4.05 -28.23
N ALA A 128 5.96 -4.13 -27.98
CA ALA A 128 6.53 -5.12 -27.08
C ALA A 128 6.04 -4.95 -25.62
N LEU A 129 5.84 -3.70 -25.16
CA LEU A 129 5.28 -3.43 -23.84
C LEU A 129 3.78 -3.78 -23.80
N ALA A 130 3.03 -3.47 -24.86
CA ALA A 130 1.62 -3.82 -24.97
C ALA A 130 1.38 -5.34 -24.89
N THR A 131 2.21 -6.15 -25.56
CA THR A 131 2.13 -7.63 -25.45
C THR A 131 2.38 -8.09 -24.02
N ARG A 132 3.35 -7.51 -23.31
CA ARG A 132 3.61 -7.83 -21.89
C ARG A 132 2.43 -7.47 -21.00
N ILE A 133 1.86 -6.27 -21.17
CA ILE A 133 0.70 -5.81 -20.38
C ILE A 133 -0.52 -6.67 -20.68
N ASN A 134 -0.75 -7.09 -21.92
CA ASN A 134 -1.82 -8.02 -22.26
C ASN A 134 -1.67 -9.37 -21.55
N GLY A 135 -0.46 -9.91 -21.43
CA GLY A 135 -0.20 -11.08 -20.61
C GLY A 135 -0.54 -10.85 -19.13
N MET A 136 -0.24 -9.66 -18.59
CA MET A 136 -0.61 -9.29 -17.21
C MET A 136 -2.13 -9.20 -17.02
N ILE A 137 -2.87 -8.70 -18.01
CA ILE A 137 -4.33 -8.63 -17.98
C ILE A 137 -4.94 -10.03 -17.86
N ILE A 138 -4.49 -10.97 -18.69
CA ILE A 138 -5.00 -12.36 -18.68
C ILE A 138 -4.80 -12.98 -17.28
N GLU A 139 -3.59 -12.87 -16.74
CA GLU A 139 -3.24 -13.40 -15.42
C GLU A 139 -4.01 -12.72 -14.29
N TYR A 140 -4.28 -11.40 -14.39
CA TYR A 140 -5.18 -10.70 -13.47
C TYR A 140 -6.58 -11.30 -13.49
N PHE A 141 -7.17 -11.54 -14.67
CA PHE A 141 -8.50 -12.15 -14.76
C PHE A 141 -8.53 -13.61 -14.30
N VAL A 142 -7.44 -14.36 -14.47
CA VAL A 142 -7.27 -15.68 -13.83
C VAL A 142 -7.28 -15.54 -12.31
N GLY A 143 -6.56 -14.55 -11.77
CA GLY A 143 -6.53 -14.23 -10.34
C GLY A 143 -7.88 -13.82 -9.77
N VAL A 144 -8.60 -12.91 -10.43
CA VAL A 144 -9.95 -12.47 -10.02
C VAL A 144 -10.92 -13.64 -9.98
N ARG A 145 -10.85 -14.56 -10.97
CA ARG A 145 -11.67 -15.79 -10.99
C ARG A 145 -11.27 -16.80 -9.89
N SER A 146 -10.10 -16.64 -9.28
CA SER A 146 -9.63 -17.48 -8.17
C SER A 146 -10.13 -17.04 -6.79
N ILE A 147 -10.71 -15.84 -6.67
CA ILE A 147 -11.42 -15.39 -5.46
C ILE A 147 -12.75 -16.13 -5.41
N GLN A 148 -12.70 -17.37 -4.91
CA GLN A 148 -13.78 -18.35 -5.03
C GLN A 148 -14.66 -18.45 -3.77
N SER A 149 -14.35 -17.72 -2.70
CA SER A 149 -15.14 -17.80 -1.47
C SER A 149 -15.24 -16.50 -0.68
N PHE A 150 -16.40 -16.29 -0.07
CA PHE A 150 -16.63 -15.23 0.90
C PHE A 150 -15.65 -15.30 2.08
N ARG A 151 -15.24 -16.51 2.47
CA ARG A 151 -14.24 -16.74 3.52
C ARG A 151 -12.88 -16.13 3.16
N ASP A 152 -12.42 -16.30 1.93
CA ASP A 152 -11.13 -15.75 1.49
C ASP A 152 -11.19 -14.21 1.49
N LEU A 153 -12.27 -13.63 0.98
CA LEU A 153 -12.50 -12.18 1.02
C LEU A 153 -12.51 -11.65 2.47
N PHE A 154 -13.26 -12.32 3.36
CA PHE A 154 -13.30 -11.95 4.78
C PHE A 154 -11.92 -12.02 5.42
N MET A 155 -11.14 -13.07 5.16
CA MET A 155 -9.79 -13.22 5.71
C MET A 155 -8.84 -12.13 5.22
N VAL A 156 -8.88 -11.78 3.93
CA VAL A 156 -8.09 -10.66 3.39
C VAL A 156 -8.46 -9.37 4.09
N MET A 157 -9.75 -9.04 4.17
CA MET A 157 -10.20 -7.81 4.84
C MET A 157 -9.86 -7.79 6.33
N PHE A 158 -10.05 -8.91 7.03
CA PHE A 158 -9.70 -9.02 8.45
C PHE A 158 -8.22 -8.74 8.68
N TRP A 159 -7.32 -9.37 7.91
CA TRP A 159 -5.88 -9.14 8.05
C TRP A 159 -5.47 -7.73 7.62
N SER A 160 -6.11 -7.14 6.62
CA SER A 160 -5.88 -5.72 6.26
C SER A 160 -6.30 -4.80 7.40
N PHE A 161 -7.50 -4.94 7.97
CA PHE A 161 -7.93 -4.13 9.11
C PHE A 161 -7.05 -4.32 10.34
N ALA A 162 -6.63 -5.55 10.63
CA ALA A 162 -5.71 -5.84 11.72
C ALA A 162 -4.35 -5.15 11.50
N MET A 163 -3.79 -5.25 10.29
CA MET A 163 -2.52 -4.61 9.94
C MET A 163 -2.60 -3.08 10.07
N TRP A 164 -3.62 -2.45 9.48
CA TRP A 164 -3.83 -1.01 9.60
C TRP A 164 -4.10 -0.56 11.05
N GLY A 165 -4.82 -1.37 11.84
CA GLY A 165 -5.04 -1.12 13.26
C GLY A 165 -3.76 -1.20 14.08
N LEU A 166 -2.90 -2.18 13.80
CA LEU A 166 -1.57 -2.29 14.41
C LEU A 166 -0.67 -1.10 14.03
N MET A 167 -0.75 -0.62 12.78
CA MET A 167 -0.04 0.61 12.37
C MET A 167 -0.53 1.85 13.12
N ALA A 168 -1.85 1.98 13.33
CA ALA A 168 -2.39 3.05 14.19
C ALA A 168 -1.89 2.93 15.64
N GLY A 169 -1.83 1.69 16.16
CA GLY A 169 -1.26 1.39 17.47
C GLY A 169 0.21 1.78 17.59
N TRP A 170 1.02 1.54 16.55
CA TRP A 170 2.42 1.98 16.49
C TRP A 170 2.54 3.51 16.69
N TYR A 171 1.74 4.30 15.99
CA TYR A 171 1.74 5.75 16.17
C TYR A 171 1.25 6.15 17.57
N GLN A 172 0.24 5.47 18.12
CA GLN A 172 -0.23 5.74 19.47
C GLN A 172 0.85 5.45 20.53
N VAL A 173 1.54 4.31 20.41
CA VAL A 173 2.60 3.92 21.35
C VAL A 173 3.78 4.88 21.29
N LEU A 174 4.12 5.38 20.10
CA LEU A 174 5.17 6.38 19.99
C LEU A 174 4.78 7.66 20.75
N LEU A 175 3.53 8.12 20.69
CA LEU A 175 3.08 9.28 21.48
C LEU A 175 3.25 9.04 23.00
N LEU A 176 2.92 7.84 23.48
CA LEU A 176 3.15 7.45 24.87
C LEU A 176 4.64 7.50 25.24
N ALA A 177 5.53 7.10 24.32
CA ALA A 177 6.98 7.16 24.54
C ALA A 177 7.53 8.60 24.65
N PHE A 178 6.83 9.58 24.07
CA PHE A 178 7.10 11.00 24.25
C PHE A 178 6.47 11.59 25.54
N GLY A 179 5.77 10.77 26.33
CA GLY A 179 5.09 11.20 27.56
C GLY A 179 3.70 11.79 27.34
N GLU A 180 3.17 11.71 26.11
CA GLU A 180 1.83 12.19 25.78
C GLU A 180 0.80 11.09 26.00
N HIS A 181 -0.36 11.43 26.57
CA HIS A 181 -1.44 10.47 26.85
C HIS A 181 -2.76 10.82 26.15
N PRO A 182 -2.77 10.95 24.81
CA PRO A 182 -3.98 11.32 24.10
C PRO A 182 -4.95 10.14 23.96
N SER A 183 -6.19 10.45 23.55
CA SER A 183 -7.15 9.42 23.14
C SER A 183 -6.58 8.53 22.03
N LEU A 184 -7.02 7.27 21.97
CA LEU A 184 -6.57 6.28 20.96
C LEU A 184 -6.84 6.73 19.51
N TRP A 185 -7.73 7.70 19.31
CA TRP A 185 -8.02 8.28 18.00
C TRP A 185 -6.83 9.04 17.41
N VAL A 186 -5.92 9.57 18.23
CA VAL A 186 -4.79 10.37 17.72
C VAL A 186 -3.83 9.50 16.90
N GLY A 187 -3.49 8.31 17.37
CA GLY A 187 -2.68 7.35 16.59
C GLY A 187 -3.36 6.92 15.28
N MET A 188 -4.69 6.78 15.29
CA MET A 188 -5.47 6.45 14.09
C MET A 188 -5.51 7.61 13.09
N VAL A 189 -5.70 8.85 13.56
CA VAL A 189 -5.62 10.05 12.73
C VAL A 189 -4.21 10.16 12.13
N LEU A 190 -3.16 10.03 12.95
CA LEU A 190 -1.78 10.00 12.46
C LEU A 190 -1.59 8.99 11.33
N ASN A 191 -2.06 7.76 11.53
CA ASN A 191 -1.95 6.71 10.52
C ASN A 191 -2.61 7.09 9.19
N VAL A 192 -3.84 7.62 9.25
CA VAL A 192 -4.58 8.06 8.07
C VAL A 192 -3.83 9.19 7.37
N PHE A 193 -3.48 10.27 8.07
CA PHE A 193 -2.86 11.44 7.44
C PHE A 193 -1.46 11.19 6.92
N VAL A 194 -0.68 10.33 7.58
CA VAL A 194 0.60 9.88 7.04
C VAL A 194 0.39 9.05 5.78
N ALA A 195 -0.54 8.10 5.77
CA ALA A 195 -0.83 7.31 4.57
C ALA A 195 -1.30 8.19 3.39
N LEU A 196 -2.15 9.18 3.65
CA LEU A 196 -2.61 10.17 2.67
C LEU A 196 -1.45 10.98 2.10
N ALA A 197 -0.60 11.53 2.97
CA ALA A 197 0.53 12.36 2.54
C ALA A 197 1.56 11.53 1.77
N VAL A 198 1.86 10.33 2.25
CA VAL A 198 2.81 9.42 1.61
C VAL A 198 2.30 8.94 0.25
N ALA A 199 0.99 8.78 0.06
CA ALA A 199 0.37 8.42 -1.23
C ALA A 199 0.74 9.37 -2.38
N ALA A 200 1.08 10.63 -2.08
CA ALA A 200 1.57 11.56 -3.08
C ALA A 200 2.95 11.10 -3.65
N PRO A 201 3.22 11.34 -4.94
CA PRO A 201 4.54 11.13 -5.52
C PRO A 201 5.60 11.87 -4.70
N SER A 202 6.60 11.14 -4.21
CA SER A 202 7.57 11.66 -3.24
C SER A 202 8.98 11.16 -3.50
N ALA A 203 9.95 11.84 -2.87
CA ALA A 203 11.34 11.43 -2.85
C ALA A 203 11.50 10.02 -2.22
N PRO A 204 12.60 9.31 -2.51
CA PRO A 204 12.90 8.01 -1.90
C PRO A 204 12.76 8.04 -0.38
N GLY A 205 12.21 6.98 0.19
CA GLY A 205 12.01 6.84 1.63
C GLY A 205 10.94 7.76 2.23
N PHE A 206 10.07 8.37 1.42
CA PHE A 206 8.93 9.17 1.90
C PHE A 206 9.32 10.41 2.71
N LEU A 207 10.54 10.90 2.53
CA LEU A 207 11.02 12.12 3.16
C LEU A 207 10.14 13.31 2.73
N GLY A 208 9.82 14.17 3.69
CA GLY A 208 8.91 15.31 3.54
C GLY A 208 7.44 14.92 3.65
N THR A 209 6.97 13.91 2.92
CA THR A 209 5.56 13.50 2.95
C THR A 209 5.16 12.86 4.27
N PHE A 210 6.00 12.01 4.85
CA PHE A 210 5.77 11.46 6.18
C PHE A 210 5.67 12.58 7.24
N GLN A 211 6.62 13.52 7.22
CA GLN A 211 6.64 14.66 8.15
C GLN A 211 5.40 15.55 7.96
N ALA A 212 5.00 15.82 6.71
CA ALA A 212 3.80 16.58 6.42
C ALA A 212 2.55 15.92 7.02
N GLY A 213 2.39 14.61 6.88
CA GLY A 213 1.30 13.86 7.49
C GLY A 213 1.27 14.00 9.02
N CYS A 214 2.43 13.88 9.68
CA CYS A 214 2.54 14.07 11.13
C CYS A 214 2.21 15.50 11.57
N ILE A 215 2.70 16.52 10.85
CA ILE A 215 2.43 17.94 11.17
C ILE A 215 0.93 18.24 11.05
N ILE A 216 0.29 17.75 9.98
CA ILE A 216 -1.16 17.94 9.78
C ILE A 216 -1.92 17.27 10.92
N ALA A 217 -1.62 16.00 11.22
CA ALA A 217 -2.28 15.27 12.28
C ALA A 217 -2.08 15.91 13.66
N LEU A 218 -0.84 16.10 14.11
CA LEU A 218 -0.58 16.53 15.48
C LEU A 218 -0.75 18.04 15.65
N SER A 219 -0.17 18.84 14.77
CA SER A 219 -0.16 20.29 14.97
C SER A 219 -1.44 20.94 14.47
N THR A 220 -1.85 20.67 13.23
CA THR A 220 -3.03 21.34 12.64
C THR A 220 -4.34 20.84 13.24
N LEU A 221 -4.47 19.54 13.52
CA LEU A 221 -5.74 18.96 13.97
C LEU A 221 -5.84 18.81 15.49
N TYR A 222 -4.74 18.48 16.16
CA TYR A 222 -4.72 18.28 17.61
C TYR A 222 -4.00 19.38 18.40
N GLY A 223 -3.49 20.42 17.73
CA GLY A 223 -2.94 21.62 18.37
C GLY A 223 -1.57 21.44 19.05
N TYR A 224 -0.87 20.33 18.81
CA TYR A 224 0.49 20.16 19.33
C TYR A 224 1.45 21.20 18.73
N PRO A 225 2.48 21.62 19.49
CA PRO A 225 3.55 22.47 18.94
C PRO A 225 4.15 21.85 17.68
N LYS A 226 4.45 22.67 16.67
CA LYS A 226 5.02 22.19 15.41
C LYS A 226 6.38 21.51 15.64
N GLU A 227 7.15 22.01 16.60
CA GLU A 227 8.43 21.46 17.04
C GLU A 227 8.26 20.03 17.56
N PHE A 228 7.21 19.78 18.36
CA PHE A 228 6.86 18.44 18.83
C PHE A 228 6.49 17.52 17.67
N ALA A 229 5.59 17.95 16.79
CA ALA A 229 5.17 17.16 15.63
C ALA A 229 6.36 16.82 14.71
N MET A 230 7.31 17.75 14.54
CA MET A 230 8.55 17.53 13.82
C MET A 230 9.44 16.50 14.52
N ALA A 231 9.72 16.65 15.82
CA ALA A 231 10.53 15.70 16.59
C ALA A 231 9.93 14.29 16.56
N TYR A 232 8.62 14.18 16.78
CA TYR A 232 7.85 12.95 16.68
C TYR A 232 8.02 12.31 15.29
N SER A 233 7.84 13.09 14.23
CA SER A 233 7.93 12.59 12.86
C SER A 233 9.33 12.10 12.49
N VAL A 234 10.38 12.80 12.94
CA VAL A 234 11.78 12.42 12.68
C VAL A 234 12.10 11.11 13.37
N ILE A 235 11.74 10.97 14.64
CA ILE A 235 12.01 9.73 15.41
C ILE A 235 11.21 8.56 14.83
N GLY A 236 9.92 8.74 14.59
CA GLY A 236 9.07 7.68 14.03
C GLY A 236 9.53 7.23 12.64
N HIS A 237 9.89 8.18 11.77
CA HIS A 237 10.41 7.89 10.43
C HIS A 237 11.78 7.21 10.49
N ALA A 238 12.69 7.67 11.35
CA ALA A 238 14.00 7.05 11.52
C ALA A 238 13.90 5.60 12.01
N MET A 239 12.99 5.30 12.95
CA MET A 239 12.76 3.93 13.41
C MET A 239 12.27 3.03 12.27
N GLN A 240 11.30 3.50 11.47
CA GLN A 240 10.82 2.76 10.30
C GLN A 240 11.93 2.58 9.24
N PHE A 241 12.70 3.63 8.98
CA PHE A 241 13.81 3.61 8.04
C PHE A 241 14.85 2.57 8.46
N ILE A 242 15.35 2.66 9.70
CA ILE A 242 16.38 1.76 10.23
C ILE A 242 15.88 0.32 10.19
N PHE A 243 14.65 0.05 10.61
CA PHE A 243 14.09 -1.29 10.59
C PHE A 243 14.02 -1.87 9.17
N ASN A 244 13.37 -1.16 8.24
CA ASN A 244 13.18 -1.67 6.87
C ASN A 244 14.50 -1.80 6.11
N ILE A 245 15.42 -0.84 6.28
CA ILE A 245 16.74 -0.91 5.66
C ILE A 245 17.55 -2.07 6.21
N THR A 246 17.61 -2.23 7.54
CA THR A 246 18.42 -3.26 8.19
C THR A 246 17.93 -4.65 7.81
N ILE A 247 16.62 -4.92 7.95
CA ILE A 247 16.06 -6.23 7.64
C ILE A 247 16.21 -6.54 6.14
N GLY A 248 15.95 -5.57 5.26
CA GLY A 248 16.15 -5.73 3.82
C GLY A 248 17.59 -6.08 3.47
N LEU A 249 18.58 -5.35 4.01
CA LEU A 249 20.00 -5.62 3.78
C LEU A 249 20.43 -6.99 4.27
N LEU A 250 19.97 -7.42 5.45
CA LEU A 250 20.28 -8.74 6.00
C LEU A 250 19.75 -9.85 5.08
N ILE A 251 18.53 -9.70 4.56
CA ILE A 251 17.94 -10.68 3.64
C ILE A 251 18.67 -10.68 2.29
N LEU A 252 18.97 -9.50 1.72
CA LEU A 252 19.75 -9.40 0.47
C LEU A 252 21.12 -10.09 0.62
N HIS A 253 21.81 -9.85 1.74
CA HIS A 253 23.09 -10.46 2.04
C HIS A 253 22.98 -11.99 2.20
N ALA A 254 21.98 -12.46 2.94
CA ALA A 254 21.74 -13.90 3.17
C ALA A 254 21.49 -14.67 1.86
N HIS A 255 20.88 -14.04 0.86
CA HIS A 255 20.62 -14.64 -0.46
C HIS A 255 21.68 -14.26 -1.52
N GLY A 256 22.77 -13.59 -1.13
CA GLY A 256 23.87 -13.22 -2.04
C GLY A 256 23.48 -12.25 -3.16
N MET A 257 22.38 -11.50 -2.99
CA MET A 257 21.85 -10.59 -4.02
C MET A 257 22.47 -9.19 -3.90
N LYS A 258 22.79 -8.58 -5.04
CA LYS A 258 23.25 -7.17 -5.12
C LYS A 258 22.16 -6.27 -5.65
N LEU A 259 22.17 -5.01 -5.21
CA LEU A 259 21.27 -3.99 -5.72
C LEU A 259 21.64 -3.66 -7.19
N GLY A 260 20.91 -4.24 -8.15
CA GLY A 260 21.10 -3.99 -9.59
C GLY A 260 21.30 -5.24 -10.48
N GLN A 261 21.13 -6.45 -9.94
CA GLN A 261 21.10 -7.70 -10.72
C GLN A 261 19.70 -8.09 -11.19
#